data_AF-A0A397FZD8-F1
#
_entry.id   AF-A0A397FZD8-F1
#
_cell.length_a   1.000
_cell.length_b   1.000
_cell.length_c   1.000
_cell.angle_alpha   90.00
_cell.angle_beta   90.00
_cell.angle_gamma   90.00
#
_symmetry.space_group_name_H-M   'P 1'
#
loop_
_entity.id
_entity.type
_entity.pdbx_description
1 polymer ?
#
loop_
_entity_poly.entity_id
_entity_poly.type
_entity_poly.pdbx_seq_one_letter_code
_entity_poly.pdbx_strand_id
1 'polypeptide(L)'
;MTTDVENDQTGLQAARQQFKGAVVEPPTSQRVSANPLIAAFQTNNMVQRIVSGLLLGAAVSVYLALGPAAAPIHLCSFVVSVCNYEYAWLSHRIAYRFTATYAHQSQDDDTVMDIVPLDVTSVAASRLPFGARYPKLVAGAVAFFGTGIVTTAFILLQIHLFHYETVTYMSIYQTPIVYTWIDFILLIAISTWITVYCAMITPTFASAVNLVMQQCMYSLPLVTHFTCYRYDTHCYQVGFESVPEVNIVVLVLINRVPWWRHVSKAQTIEAVLHVILDVVGFAYIAMLMTPV
;
A
#
# COMPACT_ATOMS: atom_id res chain seq x y z
N MET A 1 -4.36 17.54 46.29
CA MET A 1 -4.62 17.88 44.87
C MET A 1 -3.65 17.15 43.92
N THR A 2 -3.17 15.95 44.30
CA THR A 2 -2.16 15.16 43.55
C THR A 2 -2.59 13.69 43.36
N THR A 3 -3.71 13.28 43.95
CA THR A 3 -4.19 11.88 43.96
C THR A 3 -4.90 11.47 42.68
N ASP A 4 -5.35 12.43 41.87
CA ASP A 4 -6.19 12.13 40.70
C ASP A 4 -5.35 11.83 39.44
N VAL A 5 -4.08 12.27 39.41
CA VAL A 5 -3.17 12.05 38.27
C VAL A 5 -2.51 10.66 38.32
N GLU A 6 -2.31 10.09 39.52
CA GLU A 6 -1.71 8.77 39.72
C GLU A 6 -2.67 7.63 39.37
N ASN A 7 -3.97 7.82 39.60
CA ASN A 7 -5.02 6.87 39.21
C ASN A 7 -5.20 6.81 37.68
N ASP A 8 -5.03 7.93 36.99
CA ASP A 8 -5.21 7.99 35.54
C ASP A 8 -4.05 7.30 34.80
N GLN A 9 -2.83 7.39 35.32
CA GLN A 9 -1.67 6.68 34.78
C GLN A 9 -1.71 5.16 35.03
N THR A 10 -2.23 4.74 36.19
CA THR A 10 -2.36 3.31 36.52
C THR A 10 -3.46 2.63 35.69
N GLY A 11 -4.57 3.32 35.43
CA GLY A 11 -5.60 2.87 34.48
C GLY A 11 -5.06 2.73 33.05
N LEU A 12 -4.29 3.71 32.56
CA LEU A 12 -3.65 3.64 31.25
C LEU A 12 -2.61 2.52 31.13
N GLN A 13 -1.89 2.22 32.23
CA GLN A 13 -0.93 1.12 32.30
C GLN A 13 -1.63 -0.24 32.36
N ALA A 14 -2.73 -0.37 33.09
CA ALA A 14 -3.55 -1.57 33.15
C ALA A 14 -4.20 -1.87 31.78
N ALA A 15 -4.73 -0.85 31.09
CA ALA A 15 -5.21 -0.98 29.72
C ALA A 15 -4.07 -1.40 28.76
N ARG A 16 -2.88 -0.81 28.87
CA ARG A 16 -1.69 -1.22 28.09
C ARG A 16 -1.27 -2.68 28.37
N GLN A 17 -1.43 -3.16 29.60
CA GLN A 17 -1.11 -4.54 29.97
C GLN A 17 -2.16 -5.53 29.44
N GLN A 18 -3.45 -5.19 29.46
CA GLN A 18 -4.49 -5.98 28.80
C GLN A 18 -4.28 -6.03 27.28
N PHE A 19 -3.88 -4.92 26.65
CA PHE A 19 -3.48 -4.89 25.22
C PHE A 19 -2.25 -5.75 24.90
N LYS A 20 -1.40 -6.08 25.87
CA LYS A 20 -0.26 -7.01 25.71
C LYS A 20 -0.64 -8.48 25.98
N GLY A 21 -1.81 -8.76 26.55
CA GLY A 21 -2.14 -10.04 27.17
C GLY A 21 -3.02 -11.00 26.37
N ALA A 22 -3.73 -10.55 25.33
CA ALA A 22 -4.49 -11.46 24.47
C ALA A 22 -3.59 -12.06 23.38
N VAL A 23 -2.73 -13.01 23.79
CA VAL A 23 -2.15 -13.96 22.85
C VAL A 23 -3.31 -14.83 22.35
N VAL A 24 -3.89 -14.43 21.22
CA VAL A 24 -4.72 -15.32 20.42
C VAL A 24 -3.84 -16.52 20.09
N GLU A 25 -4.16 -17.67 20.67
CA GLU A 25 -3.50 -18.92 20.28
C GLU A 25 -3.66 -19.07 18.76
N PRO A 26 -2.55 -19.20 18.01
CA PRO A 26 -2.66 -19.35 16.57
C PRO A 26 -3.47 -20.62 16.29
N PRO A 27 -4.39 -20.62 15.30
CA PRO A 27 -5.05 -21.84 14.89
C PRO A 27 -3.98 -22.87 14.54
N THR A 28 -3.99 -23.97 15.28
CA THR A 28 -3.12 -25.15 15.19
C THR A 28 -3.26 -25.77 13.80
N SER A 29 -2.52 -25.20 12.85
CA SER A 29 -2.42 -25.67 11.48
C SER A 29 -1.07 -25.23 10.89
N GLN A 30 0.00 -25.24 11.68
CA GLN A 30 1.35 -25.29 11.10
C GLN A 30 1.59 -26.72 10.63
N ARG A 31 1.31 -27.00 9.36
CA ARG A 31 1.87 -28.17 8.67
C ARG A 31 3.38 -27.99 8.63
N VAL A 32 4.08 -28.47 9.66
CA VAL A 32 5.53 -28.63 9.63
C VAL A 32 5.83 -29.56 8.46
N SER A 33 6.64 -29.06 7.52
CA SER A 33 7.08 -29.87 6.38
C SER A 33 7.75 -31.14 6.89
N ALA A 34 7.44 -32.29 6.29
CA ALA A 34 8.04 -33.59 6.64
C ALA A 34 9.56 -33.63 6.48
N ASN A 35 10.16 -32.67 5.76
CA ASN A 35 11.62 -32.54 5.63
C ASN A 35 12.23 -31.83 6.85
N PRO A 36 13.17 -32.46 7.58
CA PRO A 36 13.77 -31.92 8.80
C PRO A 36 14.57 -30.64 8.55
N LEU A 37 15.15 -30.48 7.37
CA LEU A 37 15.85 -29.25 6.97
C LEU A 37 14.89 -28.06 6.79
N ILE A 38 13.71 -28.30 6.22
CA ILE A 38 12.69 -27.26 6.03
C ILE A 38 12.07 -26.91 7.38
N ALA A 39 11.86 -27.90 8.26
CA ALA A 39 11.39 -27.67 9.62
C ALA A 39 12.39 -26.82 10.43
N ALA A 40 13.69 -27.13 10.38
CA ALA A 40 14.74 -26.35 11.05
C ALA A 40 14.87 -24.92 10.49
N PHE A 41 14.66 -24.75 9.18
CA PHE A 41 14.67 -23.43 8.55
C PHE A 41 13.41 -22.61 8.90
N GLN A 42 12.25 -23.26 9.04
CA GLN A 42 10.99 -22.63 9.46
C GLN A 42 10.97 -22.26 10.95
N THR A 43 11.74 -22.93 11.80
CA THR A 43 11.77 -22.67 13.25
C THR A 43 12.78 -21.60 13.64
N ASN A 44 13.79 -21.30 12.80
CA ASN A 44 14.81 -20.32 13.12
C ASN A 44 14.58 -18.95 12.44
N ASN A 45 13.83 -18.08 13.15
CA ASN A 45 13.53 -16.71 12.72
C ASN A 45 14.76 -15.89 12.32
N MET A 46 15.91 -16.10 12.97
CA MET A 46 17.13 -15.34 12.67
C MET A 46 17.71 -15.73 11.31
N VAL A 47 17.77 -17.03 11.01
CA VAL A 47 18.23 -17.55 9.72
C VAL A 47 17.31 -17.08 8.61
N GLN A 48 15.98 -17.12 8.82
CA GLN A 48 15.02 -16.67 7.83
C GLN A 48 15.20 -15.18 7.50
N ARG A 49 15.46 -14.33 8.50
CA ARG A 49 15.75 -12.90 8.30
C ARG A 49 17.06 -12.66 7.55
N ILE A 50 18.15 -13.35 7.94
CA ILE A 50 19.46 -13.21 7.28
C ILE A 50 19.37 -13.65 5.82
N VAL A 51 18.78 -14.82 5.56
CA VAL A 51 18.66 -15.35 4.20
C VAL A 51 17.74 -14.50 3.34
N SER A 52 16.60 -14.06 3.86
CA SER A 52 15.70 -13.17 3.11
C SER A 52 16.35 -11.82 2.80
N GLY A 53 17.10 -11.23 3.74
CA GLY A 53 17.83 -9.99 3.54
C GLY A 53 18.95 -10.12 2.51
N LEU A 54 19.74 -11.20 2.58
CA LEU A 54 20.80 -11.48 1.61
C LEU A 54 20.24 -11.71 0.20
N LEU A 55 19.19 -12.53 0.08
CA LEU A 55 18.56 -12.82 -1.21
C LEU A 55 17.92 -11.57 -1.81
N LEU A 56 17.18 -10.79 -1.02
CA LEU A 56 16.55 -9.57 -1.49
C LEU A 56 17.60 -8.52 -1.87
N GLY A 57 18.62 -8.31 -1.04
CA GLY A 57 19.68 -7.34 -1.30
C GLY A 57 20.49 -7.70 -2.55
N ALA A 58 20.85 -8.97 -2.71
CA ALA A 58 21.51 -9.46 -3.92
C ALA A 58 20.62 -9.31 -5.16
N ALA A 59 19.33 -9.68 -5.07
CA ALA A 59 18.39 -9.54 -6.19
C ALA A 59 18.24 -8.08 -6.64
N VAL A 60 18.11 -7.14 -5.70
CA VAL A 60 18.04 -5.70 -5.99
C VAL A 60 19.35 -5.21 -6.61
N SER A 61 20.49 -5.63 -6.08
CA SER A 61 21.81 -5.22 -6.59
C SER A 61 22.04 -5.72 -8.02
N VAL A 62 21.69 -6.99 -8.29
CA VAL A 62 21.77 -7.59 -9.62
C VAL A 62 20.78 -6.92 -10.57
N TYR A 63 19.55 -6.62 -10.13
CA TYR A 63 18.57 -5.92 -10.95
C TYR A 63 19.00 -4.49 -11.30
N LEU A 64 19.64 -3.77 -10.38
CA LEU A 64 20.20 -2.46 -10.66
C LEU A 64 21.44 -2.51 -11.56
N ALA A 65 22.27 -3.54 -11.43
CA ALA A 65 23.50 -3.69 -12.20
C ALA A 65 23.27 -4.21 -13.63
N LEU A 66 22.33 -5.15 -13.80
CA LEU A 66 22.07 -5.84 -15.07
C LEU A 66 20.71 -5.49 -15.70
N GLY A 67 19.84 -4.81 -14.96
CA GLY A 67 18.49 -4.49 -15.42
C GLY A 67 18.45 -3.34 -16.42
N PRO A 68 17.24 -2.99 -16.89
CA PRO A 68 17.05 -1.87 -17.78
C PRO A 68 17.46 -0.57 -17.09
N ALA A 69 17.77 0.47 -17.85
CA ALA A 69 18.13 1.75 -17.25
C ALA A 69 16.99 2.39 -16.43
N ALA A 70 15.74 1.98 -16.70
CA ALA A 70 14.56 2.33 -15.90
C ALA A 70 14.40 1.50 -14.61
N ALA A 71 15.30 0.56 -14.31
CA ALA A 71 15.24 -0.31 -13.13
C ALA A 71 15.03 0.46 -11.80
N PRO A 72 15.70 1.60 -11.52
CA PRO A 72 15.43 2.38 -10.32
C PRO A 72 13.98 2.85 -10.22
N ILE A 73 13.38 3.27 -11.33
CA ILE A 73 11.98 3.74 -11.40
C ILE A 73 11.03 2.58 -11.09
N HIS A 74 11.30 1.39 -11.63
CA HIS A 74 10.51 0.19 -11.36
C HIS A 74 10.54 -0.17 -9.87
N LEU A 75 11.73 -0.14 -9.26
CA LEU A 75 11.90 -0.43 -7.84
C LEU A 75 11.22 0.60 -6.95
N CYS A 76 11.36 1.91 -7.25
CA CYS A 76 10.67 2.95 -6.51
C CYS A 76 9.15 2.78 -6.58
N SER A 77 8.60 2.53 -7.78
CA SER A 77 7.17 2.26 -7.95
C SER A 77 6.71 1.04 -7.14
N PHE A 78 7.52 -0.02 -7.09
CA PHE A 78 7.23 -1.21 -6.29
C PHE A 78 7.24 -0.91 -4.79
N VAL A 79 8.26 -0.20 -4.31
CA VAL A 79 8.41 0.17 -2.91
C VAL A 79 7.25 1.07 -2.45
N VAL A 80 6.84 2.04 -3.26
CA VAL A 80 5.69 2.91 -2.96
C VAL A 80 4.42 2.09 -2.71
N SER A 81 4.11 1.11 -3.55
CA SER A 81 2.93 0.26 -3.36
C SER A 81 3.00 -0.56 -2.07
N VAL A 82 4.17 -1.13 -1.77
CA VAL A 82 4.41 -1.90 -0.53
C VAL A 82 4.29 -1.00 0.71
N CYS A 83 4.88 0.20 0.67
CA CYS A 83 4.79 1.17 1.75
C CYS A 83 3.34 1.63 1.97
N ASN A 84 2.59 1.92 0.92
CA ASN A 84 1.17 2.29 1.03
C ASN A 84 0.34 1.14 1.63
N TYR A 85 0.67 -0.11 1.30
CA TYR A 85 0.04 -1.28 1.90
C TYR A 85 0.31 -1.38 3.41
N GLU A 86 1.58 -1.29 3.83
CA GLU A 86 1.96 -1.32 5.24
C GLU A 86 1.32 -0.15 6.01
N TYR A 87 1.27 1.02 5.37
CA TYR A 87 0.64 2.21 5.92
C TYR A 87 -0.88 2.06 6.07
N ALA A 88 -1.55 1.40 5.12
CA ALA A 88 -2.98 1.11 5.23
C ALA A 88 -3.29 0.22 6.45
N TRP A 89 -2.41 -0.72 6.80
CA TRP A 89 -2.53 -1.51 8.01
C TRP A 89 -2.18 -0.74 9.28
N LEU A 90 -1.17 0.12 9.22
CA LEU A 90 -0.79 0.98 10.33
C LEU A 90 -1.92 1.95 10.68
N SER A 91 -2.47 2.65 9.69
CA SER A 91 -3.58 3.59 9.86
C SER A 91 -4.82 2.90 10.43
N HIS A 92 -5.16 1.71 9.94
CA HIS A 92 -6.27 0.91 10.48
C HIS A 92 -6.05 0.53 11.96
N ARG A 93 -4.84 0.14 12.35
CA ARG A 93 -4.51 -0.16 13.74
C ARG A 93 -4.57 1.07 14.65
N ILE A 94 -4.11 2.22 14.16
CA ILE A 94 -4.18 3.49 14.90
C ILE A 94 -5.65 3.91 15.08
N ALA A 95 -6.43 3.86 14.00
CA ALA A 95 -7.85 4.22 14.02
C ALA A 95 -8.67 3.34 14.96
N TYR A 96 -8.43 2.02 14.92
CA TYR A 96 -9.05 1.07 15.84
C TYR A 96 -8.69 1.37 17.30
N ARG A 97 -7.40 1.58 17.61
CA ARG A 97 -6.97 1.88 18.99
C ARG A 97 -7.59 3.16 19.51
N PHE A 98 -7.61 4.21 18.68
CA PHE A 98 -8.20 5.49 19.06
C PHE A 98 -9.71 5.35 19.32
N THR A 99 -10.42 4.66 18.42
CA THR A 99 -11.88 4.46 18.54
C THR A 99 -12.23 3.61 19.76
N ALA A 100 -11.44 2.56 20.04
CA ALA A 100 -11.62 1.74 21.24
C ALA A 100 -11.42 2.54 22.53
N THR A 101 -10.36 3.36 22.62
CA THR A 101 -10.13 4.23 23.78
C THR A 101 -11.21 5.30 23.93
N TYR A 102 -11.65 5.91 22.84
CA TYR A 102 -12.72 6.91 22.85
C TYR A 102 -14.07 6.30 23.28
N ALA A 103 -14.39 5.11 22.77
CA ALA A 103 -15.61 4.40 23.15
C ALA A 103 -15.65 4.13 24.67
N HIS A 104 -14.53 3.70 25.26
CA HIS A 104 -14.42 3.53 26.71
C HIS A 104 -14.61 4.83 27.50
N GLN A 105 -14.06 5.96 27.03
CA GLN A 105 -14.20 7.24 27.73
C GLN A 105 -15.60 7.85 27.61
N SER A 106 -16.32 7.55 26.53
CA SER A 106 -17.66 8.11 26.29
C SER A 106 -18.77 7.47 27.14
N GLN A 107 -18.48 6.33 27.77
CA GLN A 107 -19.46 5.50 28.46
C GLN A 107 -19.04 5.34 29.93
N ASP A 108 -19.24 6.42 30.68
CA ASP A 108 -18.93 6.61 32.11
C ASP A 108 -19.89 5.82 33.04
N ASP A 109 -20.41 4.67 32.59
CA ASP A 109 -21.43 3.88 33.29
C ASP A 109 -21.06 2.38 33.24
N ASP A 110 -21.12 1.72 34.41
CA ASP A 110 -20.55 0.43 34.89
C ASP A 110 -20.72 -0.85 34.02
N THR A 111 -21.02 -0.72 32.74
CA THR A 111 -21.08 -1.82 31.78
C THR A 111 -19.68 -2.12 31.24
N VAL A 112 -19.09 -3.24 31.67
CA VAL A 112 -17.87 -3.79 31.10
C VAL A 112 -18.11 -4.07 29.62
N MET A 113 -17.74 -3.12 28.76
CA MET A 113 -17.83 -3.29 27.32
C MET A 113 -16.70 -4.22 26.87
N ASP A 114 -17.07 -5.37 26.34
CA ASP A 114 -16.11 -6.34 25.82
C ASP A 114 -15.45 -5.74 24.56
N ILE A 115 -14.15 -5.47 24.62
CA ILE A 115 -13.40 -4.89 23.50
C ILE A 115 -13.33 -5.94 22.39
N VAL A 116 -14.10 -5.75 21.33
CA VAL A 116 -14.08 -6.65 20.17
C VAL A 116 -12.68 -6.67 19.56
N PRO A 117 -11.95 -7.79 19.57
CA PRO A 117 -10.57 -7.83 19.12
C PRO A 117 -10.44 -7.41 17.64
N LEU A 118 -9.36 -6.67 17.33
CA LEU A 118 -9.09 -6.21 15.97
C LEU A 118 -8.97 -7.40 15.01
N ASP A 119 -9.87 -7.47 14.05
CA ASP A 119 -9.80 -8.46 12.99
C ASP A 119 -8.67 -8.11 12.01
N VAL A 120 -7.56 -8.85 12.13
CA VAL A 120 -6.40 -8.77 11.24
C VAL A 120 -6.51 -9.73 10.04
N THR A 121 -7.56 -10.52 9.98
CA THR A 121 -7.80 -11.53 8.95
C THR A 121 -8.78 -11.07 7.87
N SER A 122 -9.64 -10.11 8.21
CA SER A 122 -10.48 -9.42 7.23
C SER A 122 -9.64 -8.48 6.37
N VAL A 123 -9.80 -8.67 5.05
CA VAL A 123 -8.96 -8.10 4.01
C VAL A 123 -9.88 -7.71 2.85
N ALA A 124 -9.53 -6.72 2.02
CA ALA A 124 -10.34 -6.31 0.88
C ALA A 124 -10.71 -7.49 -0.04
N ALA A 125 -9.77 -8.41 -0.27
CA ALA A 125 -9.98 -9.67 -0.99
C ALA A 125 -10.99 -10.60 -0.32
N SER A 126 -11.13 -10.61 1.01
CA SER A 126 -12.08 -11.50 1.68
C SER A 126 -13.55 -11.14 1.39
N ARG A 127 -13.81 -9.93 0.88
CA ARG A 127 -15.13 -9.47 0.44
C ARG A 127 -15.51 -9.92 -0.98
N LEU A 128 -14.57 -10.48 -1.74
CA LEU A 128 -14.85 -11.05 -3.07
C LEU A 128 -15.42 -12.47 -2.96
N PRO A 129 -16.17 -12.94 -3.99
CA PRO A 129 -16.56 -14.35 -4.07
C PRO A 129 -15.31 -15.23 -3.99
N PHE A 130 -15.35 -16.27 -3.14
CA PHE A 130 -14.24 -17.20 -2.81
C PHE A 130 -13.04 -16.60 -2.04
N GLY A 131 -13.00 -15.28 -1.85
CA GLY A 131 -11.91 -14.59 -1.16
C GLY A 131 -11.82 -14.88 0.33
N ALA A 132 -12.93 -15.23 0.98
CA ALA A 132 -12.98 -15.55 2.41
C ALA A 132 -12.10 -16.76 2.80
N ARG A 133 -11.88 -17.72 1.89
CA ARG A 133 -11.10 -18.94 2.17
C ARG A 133 -9.63 -18.84 1.78
N TYR A 134 -9.33 -18.13 0.70
CA TYR A 134 -7.96 -17.99 0.17
C TYR A 134 -7.65 -16.57 -0.29
N PRO A 135 -7.58 -15.58 0.62
CA PRO A 135 -7.50 -14.16 0.26
C PRO A 135 -6.26 -13.81 -0.56
N LYS A 136 -5.11 -14.42 -0.25
CA LYS A 136 -3.84 -14.18 -0.98
C LYS A 136 -3.86 -14.74 -2.40
N LEU A 137 -4.47 -15.91 -2.61
CA LEU A 137 -4.58 -16.49 -3.95
C LEU A 137 -5.55 -15.68 -4.81
N VAL A 138 -6.68 -15.25 -4.24
CA VAL A 138 -7.63 -14.39 -4.93
C VAL A 138 -6.99 -13.03 -5.25
N ALA A 139 -6.28 -12.41 -4.32
CA ALA A 139 -5.52 -11.19 -4.57
C ALA A 139 -4.49 -11.35 -5.70
N GLY A 140 -3.75 -12.47 -5.71
CA GLY A 140 -2.79 -12.78 -6.78
C GLY A 140 -3.46 -12.97 -8.14
N ALA A 141 -4.61 -13.66 -8.19
CA ALA A 141 -5.37 -13.86 -9.42
C ALA A 141 -5.93 -12.52 -9.96
N VAL A 142 -6.55 -11.72 -9.09
CA VAL A 142 -7.07 -10.39 -9.45
C VAL A 142 -5.96 -9.47 -9.94
N ALA A 143 -4.79 -9.49 -9.28
CA ALA A 143 -3.62 -8.75 -9.73
C ALA A 143 -3.13 -9.20 -11.11
N PHE A 144 -3.04 -10.51 -11.34
CA PHE A 144 -2.60 -11.06 -12.63
C PHE A 144 -3.53 -10.65 -13.78
N PHE A 145 -4.84 -10.85 -13.62
CA PHE A 145 -5.81 -10.48 -14.65
C PHE A 145 -5.93 -8.96 -14.83
N GLY A 146 -5.93 -8.20 -13.73
CA GLY A 146 -5.97 -6.75 -13.75
C GLY A 146 -4.77 -6.17 -14.50
N THR A 147 -3.57 -6.64 -14.21
CA THR A 147 -2.36 -6.27 -14.94
C THR A 147 -2.43 -6.65 -16.40
N GLY A 148 -2.92 -7.84 -16.74
CA GLY A 148 -3.07 -8.26 -18.13
C GLY A 148 -3.99 -7.32 -18.92
N ILE A 149 -5.11 -6.92 -18.33
CA ILE A 149 -6.07 -5.99 -18.95
C ILE A 149 -5.42 -4.61 -19.14
N VAL A 150 -4.84 -4.03 -18.09
CA VAL A 150 -4.22 -2.69 -18.16
C VAL A 150 -3.06 -2.68 -19.16
N THR A 151 -2.18 -3.67 -19.10
CA THR A 151 -1.03 -3.77 -20.01
C THR A 151 -1.49 -3.93 -21.46
N THR A 152 -2.51 -4.76 -21.71
CA THR A 152 -3.09 -4.92 -23.06
C THR A 152 -3.71 -3.62 -23.55
N ALA A 153 -4.44 -2.90 -22.70
CA ALA A 153 -5.02 -1.61 -23.05
C ALA A 153 -3.95 -0.59 -23.44
N PHE A 154 -2.84 -0.51 -22.70
CA PHE A 154 -1.71 0.36 -23.04
C PHE A 154 -1.00 -0.05 -24.34
N ILE A 155 -0.86 -1.34 -24.60
CA ILE A 155 -0.32 -1.83 -25.89
C ILE A 155 -1.24 -1.43 -27.05
N LEU A 156 -2.56 -1.57 -26.90
CA LEU A 156 -3.52 -1.16 -27.92
C LEU A 156 -3.51 0.36 -28.13
N LEU A 157 -3.42 1.15 -27.05
CA LEU A 157 -3.26 2.61 -27.12
C LEU A 157 -1.97 2.99 -27.87
N GLN A 158 -0.87 2.27 -27.61
CA GLN A 158 0.40 2.48 -28.30
C GLN A 158 0.29 2.19 -29.81
N ILE A 159 -0.34 1.08 -30.18
CA ILE A 159 -0.49 0.67 -31.59
C ILE A 159 -1.42 1.61 -32.36
N HIS A 160 -2.49 2.11 -31.73
CA HIS A 160 -3.54 2.84 -32.44
C HIS A 160 -3.44 4.36 -32.34
N LEU A 161 -2.88 4.90 -31.25
CA LEU A 161 -2.85 6.34 -31.00
C LEU A 161 -1.43 6.88 -31.00
N PHE A 162 -0.56 6.35 -30.13
CA PHE A 162 0.68 7.04 -29.78
C PHE A 162 1.87 6.77 -30.71
N HIS A 163 2.01 5.57 -31.26
CA HIS A 163 3.07 5.22 -32.23
C HIS A 163 4.51 5.62 -31.79
N TYR A 164 4.82 5.63 -30.49
CA TYR A 164 6.16 6.01 -30.00
C TYR A 164 7.28 5.14 -30.58
N GLU A 165 8.31 5.77 -31.15
CA GLU A 165 9.57 5.12 -31.57
C GLU A 165 10.56 4.99 -30.40
N THR A 166 11.56 4.10 -30.52
CA THR A 166 12.62 3.95 -29.51
C THR A 166 13.49 5.21 -29.45
N VAL A 167 13.66 5.79 -28.25
CA VAL A 167 14.44 7.02 -28.09
C VAL A 167 15.78 6.74 -27.43
N THR A 168 16.84 7.21 -28.09
CA THR A 168 18.21 7.19 -27.59
C THR A 168 18.51 8.52 -26.89
N TYR A 169 18.94 8.49 -25.62
CA TYR A 169 19.31 9.70 -24.88
C TYR A 169 20.74 9.61 -24.33
N MET A 170 21.45 10.72 -24.30
CA MET A 170 22.81 10.82 -23.78
C MET A 170 22.78 11.15 -22.28
N SER A 171 23.15 10.20 -21.43
CA SER A 171 23.28 10.40 -19.97
C SER A 171 24.23 11.57 -19.63
N ILE A 172 24.13 12.10 -18.41
CA ILE A 172 25.10 13.06 -17.83
C ILE A 172 26.54 12.51 -17.93
N TYR A 173 26.69 11.18 -17.94
CA TYR A 173 27.97 10.48 -18.11
C TYR A 173 28.34 10.21 -19.59
N GLN A 174 27.72 10.88 -20.54
CA GLN A 174 27.93 10.74 -22.00
C GLN A 174 27.74 9.31 -22.55
N THR A 175 27.11 8.41 -21.80
CA THR A 175 26.72 7.10 -22.30
C THR A 175 25.35 7.18 -22.96
N PRO A 176 25.17 6.71 -24.20
CA PRO A 176 23.86 6.62 -24.81
C PRO A 176 23.06 5.54 -24.09
N ILE A 177 22.06 5.94 -23.33
CA ILE A 177 21.10 5.04 -22.72
C ILE A 177 19.88 4.99 -23.64
N VAL A 178 19.66 3.83 -24.23
CA VAL A 178 18.48 3.55 -25.06
C VAL A 178 17.35 3.15 -24.14
N TYR A 179 16.25 3.91 -24.15
CA TYR A 179 15.02 3.52 -23.47
C TYR A 179 14.02 3.05 -24.53
N THR A 180 13.42 1.90 -24.25
CA THR A 180 12.47 1.28 -25.16
C THR A 180 11.05 1.46 -24.63
N TRP A 181 10.06 1.52 -25.52
CA TRP A 181 8.64 1.47 -25.12
C TRP A 181 8.32 0.22 -24.27
N ILE A 182 9.12 -0.84 -24.42
CA ILE A 182 9.06 -2.06 -23.60
C ILE A 182 9.34 -1.74 -22.13
N ASP A 183 10.27 -0.84 -21.82
CA ASP A 183 10.55 -0.41 -20.44
C ASP A 183 9.33 0.29 -19.82
N PHE A 184 8.62 1.12 -20.59
CA PHE A 184 7.39 1.77 -20.16
C PHE A 184 6.27 0.75 -19.91
N ILE A 185 6.08 -0.22 -20.81
CA ILE A 185 5.08 -1.28 -20.63
C ILE A 185 5.44 -2.17 -19.43
N LEU A 186 6.72 -2.45 -19.21
CA LEU A 186 7.18 -3.21 -18.07
C LEU A 186 6.97 -2.45 -16.74
N LEU A 187 7.17 -1.13 -16.73
CA LEU A 187 6.80 -0.27 -15.60
C LEU A 187 5.29 -0.37 -15.31
N ILE A 188 4.43 -0.22 -16.32
CA ILE A 188 2.97 -0.32 -16.16
C ILE A 188 2.59 -1.71 -15.64
N ALA A 189 3.19 -2.77 -16.18
CA ALA A 189 2.89 -4.13 -15.76
C ALA A 189 3.28 -4.39 -14.30
N ILE A 190 4.51 -4.07 -13.91
CA ILE A 190 5.02 -4.28 -12.55
C ILE A 190 4.23 -3.43 -11.56
N SER A 191 4.08 -2.13 -11.83
CA SER A 191 3.38 -1.20 -10.95
C SER A 191 1.91 -1.58 -10.76
N THR A 192 1.20 -1.95 -11.84
CA THR A 192 -0.19 -2.39 -11.75
C THR A 192 -0.31 -3.68 -10.94
N TRP A 193 0.60 -4.64 -11.18
CA TRP A 193 0.53 -5.94 -10.50
C TRP A 193 0.71 -5.79 -9.00
N ILE A 194 1.77 -5.12 -8.57
CA ILE A 194 2.04 -4.95 -7.14
C ILE A 194 0.97 -4.09 -6.48
N THR A 195 0.48 -3.05 -7.14
CA THR A 195 -0.57 -2.16 -6.62
C THR A 195 -1.87 -2.90 -6.42
N VAL A 196 -2.34 -3.65 -7.42
CA VAL A 196 -3.58 -4.42 -7.30
C VAL A 196 -3.42 -5.51 -6.25
N TYR A 197 -2.29 -6.21 -6.22
CA TYR A 197 -2.03 -7.22 -5.20
C TYR A 197 -2.09 -6.62 -3.80
N CYS A 198 -1.34 -5.53 -3.56
CA CYS A 198 -1.31 -4.77 -2.31
C CYS A 198 -2.69 -4.21 -1.92
N ALA A 199 -3.42 -3.61 -2.85
CA ALA A 199 -4.76 -3.08 -2.63
C ALA A 199 -5.71 -4.18 -2.14
N MET A 200 -5.67 -5.35 -2.78
CA MET A 200 -6.51 -6.48 -2.43
C MET A 200 -6.18 -7.06 -1.05
N ILE A 201 -4.97 -6.86 -0.53
CA ILE A 201 -4.58 -7.31 0.81
C ILE A 201 -4.71 -6.26 1.92
N THR A 202 -5.22 -5.06 1.61
CA THR A 202 -5.51 -4.01 2.62
C THR A 202 -6.70 -4.36 3.53
N PRO A 203 -6.84 -3.74 4.72
CA PRO A 203 -7.89 -4.11 5.68
C PRO A 203 -9.31 -3.76 5.20
N THR A 204 -9.48 -2.71 4.41
CA THR A 204 -10.81 -2.25 3.95
C THR A 204 -10.80 -1.93 2.47
N PHE A 205 -11.95 -2.04 1.81
CA PHE A 205 -12.09 -1.66 0.40
C PHE A 205 -11.80 -0.17 0.16
N ALA A 206 -12.16 0.70 1.11
CA ALA A 206 -11.81 2.12 1.03
C ALA A 206 -10.28 2.34 1.07
N SER A 207 -9.56 1.59 1.91
CA SER A 207 -8.09 1.60 1.90
C SER A 207 -7.51 1.03 0.60
N ALA A 208 -8.14 0.02 0.01
CA ALA A 208 -7.74 -0.53 -1.29
C ALA A 208 -7.85 0.51 -2.41
N VAL A 209 -8.98 1.22 -2.47
CA VAL A 209 -9.22 2.31 -3.43
C VAL A 209 -8.21 3.42 -3.22
N ASN A 210 -7.96 3.82 -1.97
CA ASN A 210 -6.99 4.87 -1.67
C ASN A 210 -5.57 4.49 -2.11
N LEU A 211 -5.15 3.24 -1.89
CA LEU A 211 -3.85 2.74 -2.34
C LEU A 211 -3.71 2.82 -3.86
N VAL A 212 -4.75 2.41 -4.62
CA VAL A 212 -4.76 2.50 -6.09
C VAL A 212 -4.70 3.97 -6.54
N MET A 213 -5.46 4.86 -5.90
CA MET A 213 -5.43 6.29 -6.21
C MET A 213 -4.05 6.90 -5.94
N GLN A 214 -3.43 6.60 -4.79
CA GLN A 214 -2.09 7.07 -4.45
C GLN A 214 -1.05 6.58 -5.45
N GLN A 215 -1.12 5.31 -5.87
CA GLN A 215 -0.23 4.81 -6.91
C GLN A 215 -0.46 5.52 -8.24
N CYS A 216 -1.71 5.68 -8.67
CA CYS A 216 -2.04 6.36 -9.92
C CYS A 216 -1.44 7.77 -9.95
N MET A 217 -1.57 8.50 -8.84
CA MET A 217 -1.03 9.85 -8.70
C MET A 217 0.50 9.88 -8.67
N TYR A 218 1.14 8.89 -8.03
CA TYR A 218 2.60 8.71 -8.11
C TYR A 218 3.07 8.40 -9.54
N SER A 219 2.29 7.61 -10.29
CA SER A 219 2.61 7.22 -11.66
C SER A 219 2.36 8.32 -12.70
N LEU A 220 1.50 9.31 -12.43
CA LEU A 220 1.21 10.40 -13.37
C LEU A 220 2.47 11.22 -13.75
N PRO A 221 3.26 11.76 -12.80
CA PRO A 221 4.53 12.43 -13.13
C PRO A 221 5.52 11.53 -13.88
N LEU A 222 5.54 10.22 -13.57
CA LEU A 222 6.37 9.25 -14.28
C LEU A 222 5.92 9.12 -15.74
N VAL A 223 4.62 9.00 -15.99
CA VAL A 223 4.06 8.95 -17.35
C VAL A 223 4.38 10.24 -18.10
N THR A 224 4.24 11.41 -17.48
CA THR A 224 4.64 12.69 -18.10
C THR A 224 6.15 12.73 -18.37
N HIS A 225 6.98 12.24 -17.45
CA HIS A 225 8.42 12.16 -17.65
C HIS A 225 8.78 11.29 -18.86
N PHE A 226 8.11 10.14 -19.04
CA PHE A 226 8.34 9.31 -20.22
C PHE A 226 7.79 9.97 -21.50
N THR A 227 6.57 10.50 -21.48
CA THR A 227 5.88 11.01 -22.68
C THR A 227 6.39 12.37 -23.15
N CYS A 228 6.57 13.35 -22.25
CA CYS A 228 6.94 14.72 -22.61
C CYS A 228 8.44 14.97 -22.74
N TYR A 229 9.26 14.36 -21.88
CA TYR A 229 10.71 14.61 -21.89
C TYR A 229 11.48 13.62 -22.77
N ARG A 230 10.83 12.53 -23.20
CA ARG A 230 11.54 11.40 -23.82
C ARG A 230 10.97 10.96 -25.16
N TYR A 231 9.66 10.79 -25.33
CA TYR A 231 9.11 10.12 -26.51
C TYR A 231 8.45 11.00 -27.59
N ASP A 232 8.16 12.29 -27.35
CA ASP A 232 7.41 13.13 -28.31
C ASP A 232 7.90 14.61 -28.38
N THR A 233 7.60 15.27 -29.50
CA THR A 233 7.69 16.73 -29.71
C THR A 233 6.47 17.49 -29.16
N HIS A 234 5.36 16.79 -28.92
CA HIS A 234 4.17 17.33 -28.27
C HIS A 234 4.04 16.80 -26.84
N CYS A 235 4.14 17.70 -25.86
CA CYS A 235 3.97 17.34 -24.46
C CYS A 235 2.48 17.27 -24.10
N TYR A 236 1.96 16.05 -23.92
CA TYR A 236 0.64 15.82 -23.34
C TYR A 236 0.77 15.82 -21.82
N GLN A 237 0.69 17.00 -21.18
CA GLN A 237 0.49 17.05 -19.74
C GLN A 237 -0.91 16.55 -19.41
N VAL A 238 -0.98 15.46 -18.64
CA VAL A 238 -2.25 15.07 -18.04
C VAL A 238 -2.59 16.16 -17.01
N GLY A 239 -3.69 16.89 -17.21
CA GLY A 239 -4.04 18.15 -16.52
C GLY A 239 -4.19 18.14 -14.98
N PHE A 240 -3.71 17.11 -14.30
CA PHE A 240 -3.64 17.00 -12.84
C PHE A 240 -2.32 17.51 -12.24
N GLU A 241 -1.35 17.93 -13.05
CA GLU A 241 -0.01 18.33 -12.58
C GLU A 241 0.08 19.71 -11.94
N SER A 242 -0.89 20.60 -12.14
CA SER A 242 -0.78 21.96 -11.60
C SER A 242 -0.92 22.01 -10.07
N VAL A 243 -1.59 21.01 -9.46
CA VAL A 243 -1.68 20.86 -7.99
C VAL A 243 -1.93 19.38 -7.58
N PRO A 244 -0.97 18.45 -7.80
CA PRO A 244 -1.16 17.02 -7.49
C PRO A 244 -1.56 16.81 -6.03
N GLU A 245 -1.01 17.62 -5.13
CA GLU A 245 -1.26 17.57 -3.69
C GLU A 245 -2.74 17.79 -3.33
N VAL A 246 -3.39 18.77 -3.98
CA VAL A 246 -4.80 19.10 -3.74
C VAL A 246 -5.71 18.03 -4.32
N ASN A 247 -5.35 17.49 -5.50
CA ASN A 247 -6.12 16.44 -6.14
C ASN A 247 -6.22 15.17 -5.27
N ILE A 248 -5.15 14.81 -4.57
CA ILE A 248 -5.16 13.64 -3.69
C ILE A 248 -5.98 13.88 -2.43
N VAL A 249 -5.87 15.06 -1.79
CA VAL A 249 -6.72 15.39 -0.64
C VAL A 249 -8.19 15.32 -1.03
N VAL A 250 -8.55 15.85 -2.20
CA VAL A 250 -9.92 15.77 -2.74
C VAL A 250 -10.35 14.32 -2.98
N LEU A 251 -9.50 13.48 -3.60
CA LEU A 251 -9.80 12.07 -3.84
C LEU A 251 -9.96 11.27 -2.52
N VAL A 252 -9.11 11.53 -1.53
CA VAL A 252 -9.22 10.93 -0.19
C VAL A 252 -10.54 11.32 0.46
N LEU A 253 -10.92 12.61 0.40
CA LEU A 253 -12.19 13.11 0.94
C LEU A 253 -13.39 12.50 0.24
N ILE A 254 -13.36 12.38 -1.10
CA ILE A 254 -14.43 11.73 -1.87
C ILE A 254 -14.60 10.27 -1.46
N ASN A 255 -13.50 9.54 -1.27
CA ASN A 255 -13.52 8.11 -0.97
C ASN A 255 -13.88 7.80 0.50
N ARG A 256 -13.41 8.61 1.46
CA ARG A 256 -13.56 8.34 2.90
C ARG A 256 -14.76 9.00 3.54
N VAL A 257 -15.22 10.15 3.03
CA VAL A 257 -16.36 10.85 3.62
C VAL A 257 -17.64 10.22 3.07
N PRO A 258 -18.54 9.71 3.92
CA PRO A 258 -19.83 9.19 3.48
C PRO A 258 -20.79 10.36 3.18
N TRP A 259 -20.60 11.03 2.05
CA TRP A 259 -21.33 12.24 1.64
C TRP A 259 -22.86 12.10 1.67
N TRP A 260 -23.37 10.88 1.48
CA TRP A 260 -24.80 10.62 1.25
C TRP A 260 -25.46 9.79 2.37
N ARG A 261 -24.80 9.60 3.51
CA ARG A 261 -25.39 8.87 4.65
C ARG A 261 -25.43 9.76 5.89
N HIS A 262 -26.52 9.70 6.64
CA HIS A 262 -26.53 10.23 7.99
C HIS A 262 -25.60 9.36 8.85
N VAL A 263 -24.54 9.98 9.33
CA VAL A 263 -23.46 9.31 10.05
C VAL A 263 -23.62 9.55 11.55
N SER A 264 -23.39 8.53 12.36
CA SER A 264 -23.32 8.73 13.82
C SER A 264 -22.10 9.57 14.21
N LYS A 265 -22.11 10.19 15.39
CA LYS A 265 -20.96 10.99 15.88
C LYS A 265 -19.68 10.15 15.91
N ALA A 266 -19.75 8.89 16.34
CA ALA A 266 -18.61 7.97 16.39
C ALA A 266 -18.04 7.66 15.00
N GLN A 267 -18.91 7.36 14.03
CA GLN A 267 -18.50 7.09 12.65
C GLN A 267 -17.91 8.34 11.96
N THR A 268 -18.34 9.54 12.37
CA THR A 268 -17.77 10.80 11.87
C THR A 268 -16.34 10.98 12.36
N ILE A 269 -16.09 10.71 13.64
CA ILE A 269 -14.75 10.78 14.24
C ILE A 269 -13.82 9.76 13.57
N GLU A 270 -14.30 8.53 13.36
CA GLU A 270 -13.56 7.47 12.66
C GLU A 270 -13.21 7.89 11.23
N ALA A 271 -14.16 8.45 10.48
CA ALA A 271 -13.93 8.94 9.12
C ALA A 271 -12.90 10.08 9.07
N VAL A 272 -13.00 11.05 9.97
CA VAL A 272 -12.03 12.17 10.07
C VAL A 272 -10.63 11.65 10.38
N LEU A 273 -10.51 10.70 11.32
CA LEU A 273 -9.22 10.11 11.67
C LEU A 273 -8.61 9.36 10.48
N HIS A 274 -9.40 8.60 9.74
CA HIS A 274 -8.94 7.94 8.52
C HIS A 274 -8.51 8.91 7.43
N VAL A 275 -9.22 10.03 7.24
CA VAL A 275 -8.82 11.08 6.30
C VAL A 275 -7.48 11.69 6.69
N ILE A 276 -7.29 12.06 7.96
CA ILE A 276 -6.03 12.65 8.44
C ILE A 276 -4.88 11.67 8.23
N LEU A 277 -5.05 10.41 8.62
CA LEU A 277 -4.03 9.38 8.44
C LEU A 277 -3.73 9.16 6.95
N ASP A 278 -4.75 9.05 6.09
CA ASP A 278 -4.52 8.84 4.65
C ASP A 278 -3.77 10.03 3.99
N VAL A 279 -4.04 11.26 4.42
CA VAL A 279 -3.29 12.46 3.97
C VAL A 279 -1.83 12.42 4.43
N VAL A 280 -1.58 12.03 5.69
CA VAL A 280 -0.21 11.87 6.22
C VAL A 280 0.53 10.76 5.47
N GLY A 281 -0.12 9.62 5.20
CA GLY A 281 0.44 8.53 4.42
C GLY A 281 0.85 8.96 3.02
N PHE A 282 -0.01 9.74 2.37
CA PHE A 282 0.30 10.30 1.06
C PHE A 282 1.51 11.25 1.10
N ALA A 283 1.49 12.24 2.00
CA ALA A 283 2.58 13.21 2.14
C ALA A 283 3.91 12.53 2.50
N TYR A 284 3.88 11.46 3.30
CA TYR A 284 5.09 10.77 3.71
C TYR A 284 5.61 9.76 2.68
N ILE A 285 4.74 9.06 1.96
CA ILE A 285 5.17 7.96 1.09
C ILE A 285 5.31 8.43 -0.35
N ALA A 286 4.27 9.07 -0.89
CA ALA A 286 4.25 9.45 -2.29
C ALA A 286 5.15 10.66 -2.54
N MET A 287 5.04 11.74 -1.73
CA MET A 287 5.84 12.95 -1.96
C MET A 287 7.34 12.70 -1.79
N LEU A 288 7.75 11.97 -0.73
CA LEU A 288 9.16 11.67 -0.49
C LEU A 288 9.80 10.78 -1.57
N MET A 289 9.00 10.00 -2.30
CA MET A 289 9.48 9.10 -3.36
C MET A 289 9.34 9.69 -4.77
N THR A 290 8.75 10.88 -4.90
CA THR A 290 8.66 11.58 -6.19
C THR A 290 10.08 12.01 -6.59
N PRO A 291 10.56 11.65 -7.79
CA PRO A 291 11.84 12.13 -8.28
C PRO A 291 11.77 13.65 -8.45
N VAL A 292 12.76 14.36 -7.87
CA VAL A 292 12.96 15.81 -8.01
C VAL A 292 13.65 16.12 -9.33
#